data_AF-A0A7S1EEE5-F1
#
_entry.id   AF-A0A7S1EEE5-F1
#
_cell.length_a   1.000
_cell.length_b   1.000
_cell.length_c   1.000
_cell.angle_alpha   90.00
_cell.angle_beta   90.00
_cell.angle_gamma   90.00
#
_symmetry.space_group_name_H-M   'P 1'
#
loop_
_entity.id
_entity.type
_entity.pdbx_description
1 polymer ?
#
loop_
_entity_poly.entity_id
_entity_poly.type
_entity_poly.pdbx_seq_one_letter_code
_entity_poly.pdbx_strand_id
1 'polypeptide(L)'
;RAGMALLDDPEADGEVLLAGVLQEANVTRLTVEDVATFQTILGDVFVGMRCKSDGSWQVQAMPGGMLDPICSSMGLVPARELLGLVGQLDELMEARQSVAILGPPASAKSSALRVLAAAVVGQGERVMVRTVVPRAVSASVLMGRVAEGSREWKDG
;
A
#
# COMPACT_ATOMS: atom_id res chain seq x y z
N ARG A 1 5.98 -13.26 8.19
CA ARG A 1 5.23 -12.23 8.95
C ARG A 1 4.52 -12.85 10.13
N ALA A 2 3.59 -13.80 9.93
CA ALA A 2 2.94 -14.50 11.05
C ALA A 2 3.96 -15.09 12.05
N GLY A 3 4.98 -15.80 11.56
CA GLY A 3 6.05 -16.32 12.43
C GLY A 3 6.95 -15.26 13.09
N MET A 4 6.98 -14.02 12.62
CA MET A 4 7.68 -12.91 13.30
C MET A 4 6.76 -12.25 14.34
N ALA A 5 5.49 -12.05 14.01
CA ALA A 5 4.48 -11.53 14.95
C ALA A 5 4.30 -12.44 16.18
N LEU A 6 4.38 -13.76 16.00
CA LEU A 6 4.41 -14.74 17.10
C LEU A 6 5.68 -14.67 17.97
N LEU A 7 6.80 -14.14 17.43
CA LEU A 7 8.02 -13.91 18.21
C LEU A 7 7.92 -12.60 19.00
N ASP A 8 7.25 -11.59 18.44
CA ASP A 8 7.05 -10.28 19.08
C ASP A 8 6.00 -10.35 20.20
N ASP A 9 4.98 -11.22 20.08
CA ASP A 9 3.98 -11.49 21.12
C ASP A 9 3.75 -13.01 21.29
N PRO A 10 4.56 -13.68 22.13
CA PRO A 10 4.46 -15.12 22.36
C PRO A 10 3.29 -15.53 23.27
N GLU A 11 2.63 -14.59 23.96
CA GLU A 11 1.47 -14.85 24.82
C GLU A 11 0.13 -14.70 24.09
N ALA A 12 0.14 -14.05 22.93
CA ALA A 12 -1.05 -13.91 22.10
C ALA A 12 -1.49 -15.25 21.50
N ASP A 13 -2.81 -15.38 21.32
CA ASP A 13 -3.42 -16.52 20.67
C ASP A 13 -2.93 -16.62 19.21
N GLY A 14 -2.22 -17.71 18.90
CA GLY A 14 -1.60 -17.92 17.60
C GLY A 14 -2.61 -17.95 16.45
N GLU A 15 -3.86 -18.38 16.70
CA GLU A 15 -4.92 -18.35 15.70
C GLU A 15 -5.39 -16.91 15.44
N VAL A 16 -5.48 -16.09 16.49
CA VAL A 16 -5.80 -14.65 16.40
C VAL A 16 -4.75 -13.89 15.62
N LEU A 17 -3.48 -14.11 15.93
CA LEU A 17 -2.37 -13.50 15.21
C LEU A 17 -2.37 -13.94 13.74
N LEU A 18 -2.59 -15.23 13.47
CA LEU A 18 -2.60 -15.76 12.11
C LEU A 18 -3.74 -15.14 11.29
N ALA A 19 -4.95 -15.06 11.84
CA ALA A 19 -6.08 -14.46 11.16
C ALA A 19 -5.87 -12.97 10.87
N GLY A 20 -5.30 -12.22 11.83
CA GLY A 20 -4.95 -10.81 11.63
C GLY A 20 -3.94 -10.61 10.49
N VAL A 21 -2.87 -11.41 10.46
CA VAL A 21 -1.85 -11.34 9.39
C VAL A 21 -2.43 -11.76 8.04
N LEU A 22 -3.30 -12.77 8.00
CA LEU A 22 -3.98 -13.17 6.77
C LEU A 22 -4.91 -12.06 6.26
N GLN A 23 -5.61 -11.38 7.16
CA GLN A 23 -6.46 -10.26 6.79
C GLN A 23 -5.64 -9.08 6.24
N GLU A 24 -4.61 -8.64 6.96
CA GLU A 24 -3.72 -7.54 6.55
C GLU A 24 -3.08 -7.81 5.16
N ALA A 25 -2.63 -9.04 4.92
CA ALA A 25 -1.98 -9.41 3.67
C ALA A 25 -2.91 -9.41 2.45
N ASN A 26 -4.22 -9.57 2.65
CA ASN A 26 -5.19 -9.75 1.56
C ASN A 26 -6.13 -8.56 1.35
N VAL A 27 -6.54 -7.85 2.40
CA VAL A 27 -7.56 -6.76 2.30
C VAL A 27 -7.18 -5.69 1.26
N THR A 28 -5.90 -5.32 1.16
CA THR A 28 -5.42 -4.30 0.20
C THR A 28 -5.52 -4.72 -1.28
N ARG A 29 -5.75 -6.00 -1.55
CA ARG A 29 -5.80 -6.58 -2.91
C ARG A 29 -7.22 -6.93 -3.36
N LEU A 30 -8.17 -6.91 -2.43
CA LEU A 30 -9.55 -7.33 -2.66
C LEU A 30 -10.41 -6.13 -3.07
N THR A 31 -11.45 -6.40 -3.85
CA THR A 31 -12.50 -5.40 -4.09
C THR A 31 -13.38 -5.24 -2.85
N VAL A 32 -14.16 -4.16 -2.79
CA VAL A 32 -15.10 -3.92 -1.67
C VAL A 32 -16.07 -5.10 -1.50
N GLU A 33 -16.52 -5.70 -2.60
CA GLU A 33 -17.41 -6.87 -2.60
C GLU A 33 -16.69 -8.13 -2.09
N ASP A 34 -15.45 -8.35 -2.52
CA ASP A 34 -14.67 -9.51 -2.10
C ASP A 34 -14.22 -9.42 -0.63
N VAL A 35 -14.04 -8.22 -0.08
CA VAL A 35 -13.68 -8.03 1.33
C VAL A 35 -14.75 -8.62 2.25
N ALA A 36 -16.03 -8.40 1.95
CA ALA A 36 -17.13 -8.94 2.76
C ALA A 36 -17.16 -10.48 2.71
N THR A 37 -16.97 -11.05 1.52
CA THR A 37 -16.89 -12.50 1.33
C THR A 37 -15.68 -13.09 2.06
N PHE A 38 -14.52 -12.44 1.96
CA PHE A 38 -13.29 -12.85 2.64
C PHE A 38 -13.44 -12.84 4.16
N GLN A 39 -14.05 -11.78 4.73
CA GLN A 39 -14.32 -11.71 6.17
C GLN A 39 -15.27 -12.81 6.64
N THR A 40 -16.23 -13.20 5.80
CA THR A 40 -17.17 -14.30 6.11
C THR A 40 -16.43 -15.62 6.17
N ILE A 41 -15.63 -15.93 5.14
CA ILE A 41 -14.79 -17.14 5.11
C ILE A 41 -13.82 -17.18 6.28
N LEU A 42 -13.22 -16.04 6.61
CA LEU A 42 -12.28 -15.92 7.73
C LEU A 42 -12.98 -16.17 9.07
N GLY A 43 -14.22 -15.71 9.25
CA GLY A 43 -15.04 -16.02 10.43
C GLY A 43 -15.48 -17.48 10.53
N ASP A 44 -15.71 -18.15 9.39
CA ASP A 44 -16.06 -19.57 9.34
C ASP A 44 -14.86 -20.47 9.64
N VAL A 45 -13.66 -20.08 9.21
CA VAL A 45 -12.41 -20.85 9.44
C VAL A 45 -11.87 -20.62 10.86
N PHE A 46 -11.94 -19.39 11.36
CA PHE A 46 -11.45 -19.00 12.68
C PHE A 46 -12.64 -18.75 13.63
N VAL A 47 -13.32 -19.84 13.99
CA VAL A 47 -14.57 -19.82 14.77
C VAL A 47 -14.34 -19.25 16.17
N GLY A 48 -15.16 -18.27 16.58
CA GLY A 48 -15.10 -17.66 17.91
C GLY A 48 -14.22 -16.41 17.99
N MET A 49 -13.51 -16.08 16.91
CA MET A 49 -12.69 -14.87 16.84
C MET A 49 -13.50 -13.72 16.25
N ARG A 50 -13.85 -12.74 17.08
CA ARG A 50 -14.24 -11.42 16.57
C ARG A 50 -12.97 -10.74 16.06
N CYS A 51 -12.54 -11.07 14.84
CA CYS A 51 -11.61 -10.21 14.12
C CYS A 51 -12.21 -8.80 14.17
N LYS A 52 -11.42 -7.78 14.55
CA LYS A 52 -11.92 -6.41 14.72
C LYS A 52 -12.63 -6.00 13.43
N SER A 53 -13.95 -6.10 13.46
CA SER A 53 -14.83 -6.01 12.29
C SER A 53 -15.29 -4.59 12.07
N ASP A 54 -14.66 -3.61 12.71
CA ASP A 54 -15.19 -2.26 12.77
C ASP A 54 -15.10 -1.54 11.42
N GLY A 55 -14.63 -2.22 10.35
CA GLY A 55 -14.37 -1.57 9.06
C GLY A 55 -13.41 -0.39 9.21
N SER A 56 -12.81 -0.26 10.39
CA SER A 56 -11.74 0.62 10.75
C SER A 56 -10.52 -0.23 10.48
N TRP A 57 -10.29 -0.43 9.18
CA TRP A 57 -8.95 -0.25 8.67
C TRP A 57 -8.60 1.24 8.92
N GLN A 58 -8.56 1.65 10.18
CA GLN A 58 -7.56 2.61 10.58
C GLN A 58 -6.28 1.84 10.34
N VAL A 59 -5.82 1.92 9.08
CA VAL A 59 -4.40 2.09 8.84
C VAL A 59 -3.92 2.93 10.00
N GLN A 60 -2.82 2.54 10.63
CA GLN A 60 -2.10 3.47 11.47
C GLN A 60 -1.65 4.61 10.55
N ALA A 61 -2.61 5.47 10.19
CA ALA A 61 -2.43 6.61 9.37
C ALA A 61 -1.46 7.41 10.18
N MET A 62 -0.28 7.60 9.61
CA MET A 62 0.52 8.78 9.81
C MET A 62 -0.31 9.85 10.50
N PRO A 63 -0.02 10.16 11.78
CA PRO A 63 -0.99 10.68 12.75
C PRO A 63 -1.87 11.71 12.06
N GLY A 64 -3.17 11.42 11.90
CA GLY A 64 -4.05 12.05 10.90
C GLY A 64 -3.99 13.58 10.86
N GLY A 65 -3.62 14.22 11.96
CA GLY A 65 -3.34 15.66 12.01
C GLY A 65 -2.18 16.16 11.13
N MET A 66 -1.28 15.30 10.64
CA MET A 66 -0.17 15.69 9.77
C MET A 66 -0.54 15.67 8.29
N LEU A 67 -1.48 14.80 7.88
CA LEU A 67 -1.89 14.69 6.47
C LEU A 67 -2.83 15.82 6.05
N ASP A 68 -3.69 16.30 6.94
CA ASP A 68 -4.62 17.40 6.69
C ASP A 68 -3.94 18.71 6.26
N PRO A 69 -2.91 19.22 6.96
CA PRO A 69 -2.20 20.42 6.54
C PRO A 69 -1.41 20.20 5.23
N ILE A 70 -0.89 18.98 5.01
CA ILE A 70 -0.20 18.63 3.75
C ILE A 70 -1.20 18.67 2.58
N CYS A 71 -2.35 18.02 2.72
CA CYS A 71 -3.43 18.06 1.73
C CYS A 71 -3.84 19.51 1.42
N SER A 72 -4.04 20.31 2.47
CA SER A 72 -4.43 21.72 2.34
C SER A 72 -3.37 22.54 1.60
N SER A 73 -2.08 22.34 1.89
CA SER A 73 -0.97 23.01 1.20
C SER A 73 -0.89 22.69 -0.29
N MET A 74 -1.40 21.52 -0.69
CA MET A 74 -1.46 21.05 -2.08
C MET A 74 -2.79 21.38 -2.77
N GLY A 75 -3.71 22.09 -2.09
CA GLY A 75 -5.05 22.37 -2.61
C GLY A 75 -5.94 21.13 -2.74
N LEU A 76 -5.66 20.08 -1.95
CA LEU A 76 -6.43 18.83 -1.92
C LEU A 76 -7.42 18.83 -0.76
N VAL A 77 -8.55 18.16 -0.97
CA VAL A 77 -9.51 17.87 0.11
C VAL A 77 -9.04 16.60 0.84
N PRO A 78 -8.84 16.63 2.17
CA PRO A 78 -8.48 15.46 2.97
C PRO A 78 -9.71 14.53 3.14
N ALA A 79 -10.18 13.97 2.02
CA ALA A 79 -11.26 13.00 2.02
C ALA A 79 -10.79 11.69 2.66
N ARG A 80 -11.67 10.98 3.35
CA ARG A 80 -11.36 9.72 4.05
C ARG A 80 -10.74 8.69 3.11
N GLU A 81 -11.17 8.65 1.86
CA GLU A 81 -10.67 7.74 0.83
C GLU A 81 -9.22 8.08 0.45
N LEU A 82 -8.87 9.36 0.35
CA LEU A 82 -7.50 9.80 0.06
C LEU A 82 -6.58 9.49 1.23
N LEU A 83 -6.96 9.87 2.45
CA LEU A 83 -6.18 9.62 3.67
C LEU A 83 -5.99 8.12 3.88
N GLY A 84 -7.04 7.35 3.64
CA GLY A 84 -7.01 5.91 3.70
C GLY A 84 -6.05 5.28 2.70
N LEU A 85 -6.05 5.75 1.44
CA LEU A 85 -5.13 5.28 0.41
C LEU A 85 -3.67 5.65 0.73
N VAL A 86 -3.42 6.85 1.28
CA VAL A 86 -2.08 7.27 1.72
C VAL A 86 -1.58 6.36 2.83
N GLY A 87 -2.43 6.08 3.81
CA GLY A 87 -2.12 5.16 4.89
C GLY A 87 -1.78 3.76 4.40
N GLN A 88 -2.66 3.17 3.59
CA GLN A 88 -2.42 1.82 3.03
C GLN A 88 -1.13 1.77 2.22
N LEU A 89 -0.82 2.84 1.49
CA LEU A 89 0.41 2.92 0.71
C LEU A 89 1.65 2.96 1.61
N ASP A 90 1.61 3.70 2.72
CA ASP A 90 2.69 3.80 3.70
C ASP A 90 3.02 2.43 4.32
N GLU A 91 2.00 1.75 4.87
CA GLU A 91 2.12 0.39 5.42
C GLU A 91 2.66 -0.60 4.39
N LEU A 92 2.18 -0.52 3.13
CA LEU A 92 2.65 -1.39 2.05
C LEU A 92 4.10 -1.09 1.63
N MET A 93 4.54 0.16 1.68
CA MET A 93 5.90 0.57 1.31
C MET A 93 6.93 0.22 2.39
N GLU A 94 6.55 0.29 3.68
CA GLU A 94 7.38 -0.26 4.76
C GLU A 94 7.53 -1.78 4.62
N ALA A 95 6.45 -2.43 4.21
CA ALA A 95 6.37 -3.85 3.99
C ALA A 95 7.11 -4.36 2.74
N ARG A 96 7.20 -3.58 1.66
CA ARG A 96 7.60 -4.04 0.32
C ARG A 96 8.33 -2.95 -0.44
N GLN A 97 9.40 -3.32 -1.14
CA GLN A 97 10.17 -2.39 -1.97
C GLN A 97 9.42 -1.90 -3.22
N SER A 98 8.44 -2.68 -3.71
CA SER A 98 7.65 -2.31 -4.88
C SER A 98 6.15 -2.47 -4.60
N VAL A 99 5.40 -1.43 -4.95
CA VAL A 99 3.95 -1.35 -4.75
C VAL A 99 3.31 -0.86 -6.05
N ALA A 100 2.18 -1.47 -6.41
CA ALA A 100 1.37 -1.06 -7.55
C ALA A 100 0.03 -0.52 -7.04
N ILE A 101 -0.35 0.68 -7.48
CA ILE A 101 -1.64 1.31 -7.13
C ILE A 101 -2.60 1.11 -8.30
N LEU A 102 -3.66 0.33 -8.10
CA LEU A 102 -4.67 0.01 -9.12
C LEU A 102 -5.94 0.81 -8.88
N GLY A 103 -6.64 1.19 -9.96
CA GLY A 103 -7.94 1.86 -9.88
C GLY A 103 -8.26 2.72 -11.10
N PRO A 104 -9.50 3.21 -11.23
CA PRO A 104 -9.95 4.02 -12.37
C PRO A 104 -9.24 5.38 -12.46
N PRO A 105 -9.18 6.01 -13.64
CA PRO A 105 -8.61 7.37 -13.75
C PRO A 105 -9.31 8.35 -12.79
N ALA A 106 -8.58 9.39 -12.36
CA ALA A 106 -9.05 10.40 -11.40
C ALA A 106 -9.37 9.88 -9.97
N SER A 107 -9.04 8.63 -9.62
CA SER A 107 -9.21 8.09 -8.26
C SER A 107 -8.13 8.53 -7.25
N ALA A 108 -7.59 9.74 -7.40
CA ALA A 108 -6.57 10.33 -6.52
C ALA A 108 -5.23 9.57 -6.33
N LYS A 109 -4.93 8.52 -7.11
CA LYS A 109 -3.69 7.72 -6.99
C LYS A 109 -2.41 8.56 -7.01
N SER A 110 -2.28 9.45 -8.01
CA SER A 110 -1.11 10.32 -8.13
C SER A 110 -1.04 11.35 -7.00
N SER A 111 -2.19 11.80 -6.50
CA SER A 111 -2.27 12.72 -5.36
C SER A 111 -1.84 12.03 -4.06
N ALA A 112 -2.31 10.79 -3.81
CA ALA A 112 -1.91 9.99 -2.66
C ALA A 112 -0.39 9.78 -2.59
N LEU A 113 0.24 9.43 -3.71
CA LEU A 113 1.71 9.29 -3.77
C LEU A 113 2.44 10.60 -3.43
N ARG A 114 1.93 11.75 -3.90
CA ARG A 114 2.53 13.06 -3.60
C ARG A 114 2.36 13.46 -2.13
N VAL A 115 1.18 13.21 -1.57
CA VAL A 115 0.88 13.47 -0.16
C VAL A 115 1.79 12.62 0.73
N LEU A 116 1.93 11.33 0.42
CA LEU A 116 2.84 10.44 1.15
C LEU A 116 4.29 10.91 1.04
N ALA A 117 4.75 11.26 -0.17
CA ALA A 117 6.11 11.77 -0.37
C ALA A 117 6.38 13.04 0.47
N ALA A 118 5.43 13.97 0.53
CA ALA A 118 5.57 15.16 1.37
C ALA A 118 5.53 14.85 2.87
N ALA A 119 4.72 13.87 3.29
CA ALA A 119 4.67 13.43 4.68
C ALA A 119 6.02 12.84 5.12
N VAL A 120 6.60 11.96 4.30
CA VAL A 120 7.91 11.35 4.55
C VAL A 120 9.03 12.41 4.56
N VAL A 121 9.00 13.38 3.64
CA VAL A 121 9.94 14.53 3.69
C VAL A 121 9.77 15.35 4.97
N GLY A 122 8.53 15.54 5.43
CA GLY A 122 8.23 16.21 6.69
C GLY A 122 8.79 15.50 7.93
N GLN A 123 9.01 14.19 7.85
CA GLN A 123 9.67 13.39 8.89
C GLN A 123 11.20 13.45 8.85
N GLY A 124 11.78 14.14 7.86
CA GLY A 124 13.24 14.28 7.71
C GLY A 124 13.88 13.31 6.71
N GLU A 125 13.08 12.46 6.06
CA GLU A 125 13.56 11.52 5.06
C GLU A 125 13.69 12.16 3.66
N ARG A 126 14.48 11.54 2.79
CA ARG A 126 14.69 12.03 1.42
C ARG A 126 13.88 11.22 0.42
N VAL A 127 12.93 11.87 -0.26
CA VAL A 127 12.11 11.24 -1.30
C VAL A 127 12.38 11.87 -2.66
N MET A 128 12.59 11.02 -3.68
CA MET A 128 12.64 11.43 -5.09
C MET A 128 11.49 10.77 -5.83
N VAL A 129 10.60 11.58 -6.42
CA VAL A 129 9.50 11.09 -7.25
C VAL A 129 9.84 11.35 -8.73
N ARG A 130 9.85 10.30 -9.54
CA ARG A 130 10.02 10.38 -11.00
C ARG A 130 8.81 9.78 -11.70
N THR A 131 8.25 10.52 -12.66
CA THR A 131 7.13 10.04 -13.48
C THR A 131 7.67 9.56 -14.82
N VAL A 132 7.35 8.32 -15.16
CA VAL A 132 7.67 7.71 -16.45
C VAL A 132 6.38 7.18 -17.06
N VAL A 133 6.19 7.40 -18.36
CA VAL A 133 5.05 6.84 -19.11
C VAL A 133 5.56 5.66 -19.95
N PRO A 134 5.33 4.41 -19.54
CA PRO A 134 5.99 3.24 -20.15
C PRO A 134 5.68 3.06 -21.63
N ARG A 135 4.52 3.55 -22.10
CA ARG A 135 4.09 3.47 -23.50
C ARG A 135 4.51 4.67 -24.36
N ALA A 136 5.17 5.67 -23.78
CA ALA A 136 5.65 6.83 -24.54
C ALA A 136 6.94 6.52 -25.34
N VAL A 137 7.69 5.50 -24.93
CA VAL A 137 8.90 5.01 -25.59
C VAL A 137 8.80 3.50 -25.80
N SER A 138 9.64 2.92 -26.68
CA SER A 138 9.67 1.46 -26.82
C SER A 138 10.20 0.81 -25.55
N ALA A 139 9.71 -0.40 -25.23
CA ALA A 139 10.16 -1.15 -24.06
C ALA A 139 11.69 -1.36 -24.04
N SER A 140 12.29 -1.55 -25.22
CA SER A 140 13.75 -1.68 -25.37
C SER A 140 14.53 -0.42 -25.04
N VAL A 141 13.93 0.76 -25.21
CA VAL A 141 14.54 2.05 -24.83
C VAL A 141 14.35 2.28 -23.34
N LEU A 142 13.29 1.76 -22.71
CA LEU A 142 13.07 1.97 -21.28
C LEU A 142 13.80 0.95 -20.39
N MET A 143 13.88 -0.31 -20.83
CA MET A 143 14.41 -1.44 -20.04
C MET A 143 15.80 -1.89 -20.49
N GLY A 144 16.32 -1.32 -21.59
CA GLY A 144 17.50 -1.83 -22.28
C GLY A 144 17.21 -3.03 -23.18
N ARG A 145 18.20 -3.39 -24.00
CA ARG A 145 18.16 -4.59 -24.86
C ARG A 145 19.54 -5.12 -25.16
N VAL A 146 19.61 -6.40 -25.50
CA VAL A 146 20.82 -7.00 -26.10
C VAL A 146 20.82 -6.72 -27.60
N ALA A 147 21.93 -6.21 -28.14
CA ALA A 147 22.08 -6.00 -29.58
C ALA A 147 22.29 -7.34 -30.30
N GLU A 148 21.45 -7.66 -31.29
CA GLU A 148 21.48 -8.96 -31.99
C GLU A 148 22.82 -9.24 -32.72
N GLY A 149 23.51 -8.20 -33.18
CA GLY A 149 24.79 -8.33 -33.88
C GLY A 149 25.99 -8.46 -32.94
N SER A 150 26.17 -7.52 -32.00
CA SER A 150 27.34 -7.50 -31.11
C SER A 150 27.17 -8.30 -29.82
N ARG A 151 25.94 -8.73 -29.49
CA ARG A 151 25.55 -9.31 -28.19
C ARG A 151 25.90 -8.41 -26.99
N GLU A 152 26.14 -7.14 -27.22
CA GLU A 152 26.38 -6.17 -26.16
C GLU A 152 25.05 -5.72 -25.55
N TRP A 153 25.08 -5.51 -24.24
CA TRP A 153 23.98 -4.88 -23.53
C TRP A 153 23.93 -3.39 -23.85
N LYS A 154 22.74 -2.91 -24.21
CA LYS A 154 22.45 -1.48 -24.35
C LYS A 154 21.47 -1.08 -23.25
N ASP A 155 21.90 -0.15 -22.41
CA ASP A 155 21.07 0.43 -21.35
C ASP A 155 19.88 1.21 -21.94
N GLY A 156 18.83 1.32 -21.13
CA GLY A 156 17.66 2.15 -21.38
C GLY A 156 17.68 3.46 -20.60
#